data_AF-A0A6S7K336-F1
#
_entry.id   AF-A0A6S7K336-F1
#
_cell.length_a   1.000
_cell.length_b   1.000
_cell.length_c   1.000
_cell.angle_alpha   90.00
_cell.angle_beta   90.00
_cell.angle_gamma   90.00
#
_symmetry.space_group_name_H-M   'P 1'
#
loop_
_entity.id
_entity.type
_entity.pdbx_description
1 polymer ?
#
loop_
_entity_poly.entity_id
_entity_poly.type
_entity_poly.pdbx_seq_one_letter_code
_entity_poly.pdbx_strand_id
1 'polypeptide(L)'
;EPTDEALINYWHEFLQTSYGQSNVPDWFVKLQYVIQSQEREDEPSQGQDVTQEEWMVLSDLHTPFENSEGIPDSAHDWHLDRVNYSEQHIREMPTWIKTKKEDYRFSEMQKLAYDIVKSNFDDASSEKESLCLIINGVAGTGKSYLINAIRNLLQGKCAFTATTGKAAYNIKGVTVHSLLTYRVKRLQENLNNVEYIIIDEYSMLGQVTFGWIDKRGKQATGCNGKVFGGKSLILTGDPGQLPPVADKPLYHSKPSNAVGEQGYQAYHMFDKVIKVAVNQRVQGMSSEQVKFRDLLLRLRKGESTVNDWELLLTRQTSNISNLTEFEDATRLFYSNEQVGNYNHNQLAKLEHPIAHINARHSSALAKTISADDMSGLEPVVFLAKGARVMLTMNSWPSVGLCNGATGT
;
A
#
# COMPACT_ATOMS: atom_id res chain seq x y z
N GLU A 1 11.63 22.37 -25.73
CA GLU A 1 11.89 22.38 -24.28
C GLU A 1 13.33 22.85 -24.09
N PRO A 2 13.64 23.69 -23.09
CA PRO A 2 15.03 24.10 -22.84
C PRO A 2 15.86 22.87 -22.47
N THR A 3 17.07 22.77 -23.02
CA THR A 3 18.03 21.72 -22.69
C THR A 3 18.52 21.85 -21.24
N ASP A 4 19.06 20.78 -20.67
CA ASP A 4 19.57 20.78 -19.29
C ASP A 4 20.67 21.84 -19.10
N GLU A 5 21.53 22.05 -20.11
CA GLU A 5 22.53 23.13 -20.13
C GLU A 5 21.90 24.53 -20.04
N ALA A 6 20.79 24.76 -20.74
CA ALA A 6 20.11 26.04 -20.70
C ALA A 6 19.53 26.31 -19.30
N LEU A 7 18.95 25.29 -18.66
CA LEU A 7 18.42 25.39 -17.29
C LEU A 7 19.53 25.64 -16.26
N ILE A 8 20.68 24.99 -16.42
CA ILE A 8 21.86 25.19 -15.56
C ILE A 8 22.38 26.64 -15.69
N ASN A 9 22.47 27.17 -16.92
CA ASN A 9 22.92 28.55 -17.14
C ASN A 9 21.95 29.59 -16.57
N TYR A 10 20.63 29.40 -16.75
CA TYR A 10 19.64 30.31 -16.13
C TYR A 10 19.70 30.28 -14.61
N TRP A 11 19.97 29.11 -14.02
CA TRP A 11 20.12 28.99 -12.57
C TRP A 11 21.40 29.65 -12.06
N HIS A 12 22.51 29.49 -12.79
CA HIS A 12 23.76 30.17 -12.51
C HIS A 12 23.61 31.70 -12.52
N GLU A 13 22.98 32.25 -13.57
CA GLU A 13 22.70 33.69 -13.67
C GLU A 13 21.80 34.17 -12.52
N PHE A 14 20.77 33.40 -12.18
CA PHE A 14 19.87 33.73 -11.07
C PHE A 14 20.58 33.79 -9.71
N LEU A 15 21.46 32.83 -9.41
CA LEU A 15 22.21 32.79 -8.13
C LEU A 15 23.17 33.97 -7.98
N GLN A 16 23.64 34.54 -9.09
CA GLN A 16 24.50 35.74 -9.05
C GLN A 16 23.74 37.04 -8.80
N THR A 17 22.41 37.06 -8.94
CA THR A 17 21.60 38.26 -8.67
C THR A 17 21.56 38.60 -7.17
N SER A 18 21.41 39.88 -6.83
CA SER A 18 21.28 40.33 -5.43
C SER A 18 20.11 39.65 -4.70
N TYR A 19 19.05 39.33 -5.43
CA TYR A 19 17.89 38.60 -4.92
C TYR A 19 18.24 37.14 -4.62
N GLY A 20 18.94 36.45 -5.54
CA GLY A 20 19.41 35.08 -5.37
C GLY A 20 20.35 34.95 -4.16
N GLN A 21 21.31 35.87 -4.03
CA GLN A 21 22.26 35.86 -2.91
C GLN A 21 21.58 36.07 -1.54
N SER A 22 20.50 36.86 -1.50
CA SER A 22 19.81 37.20 -0.24
C SER A 22 18.76 36.18 0.18
N ASN A 23 18.22 35.40 -0.77
CA ASN A 23 17.04 34.54 -0.53
C ASN A 23 17.29 33.06 -0.79
N VAL A 24 18.43 32.66 -1.36
CA VAL A 24 18.79 31.26 -1.54
C VAL A 24 19.75 30.83 -0.42
N PRO A 25 19.35 29.90 0.46
CA PRO A 25 20.24 29.36 1.49
C PRO A 25 21.47 28.71 0.84
N ASP A 26 22.65 28.99 1.40
CA ASP A 26 23.94 28.47 0.92
C ASP A 26 24.21 28.76 -0.56
N TRP A 27 23.73 29.90 -1.08
CA TRP A 27 23.82 30.27 -2.50
C TRP A 27 25.25 30.15 -3.04
N PHE A 28 26.26 30.50 -2.24
CA PHE A 28 27.67 30.42 -2.64
C PHE A 28 28.11 28.97 -2.86
N VAL A 29 27.71 28.04 -1.99
CA VAL A 29 28.00 26.60 -2.12
C VAL A 29 27.28 26.03 -3.34
N LYS A 30 26.03 26.44 -3.57
CA LYS A 30 25.25 26.02 -4.74
C LYS A 30 25.85 26.57 -6.05
N LEU A 31 26.38 27.79 -6.04
CA LEU A 31 27.09 28.36 -7.18
C LEU A 31 28.37 27.56 -7.49
N GLN A 32 29.16 27.21 -6.47
CA GLN A 32 30.36 26.39 -6.62
C GLN A 32 30.04 25.00 -7.19
N TYR A 33 28.94 24.38 -6.75
CA TYR A 33 28.49 23.10 -7.29
C TYR A 33 28.13 23.18 -8.79
N VAL A 34 27.43 24.25 -9.19
CA VAL A 34 27.09 24.49 -10.60
C VAL A 34 28.36 24.65 -11.44
N ILE A 35 29.35 25.42 -10.98
CA ILE A 35 30.63 25.60 -11.67
C ILE A 35 31.37 24.26 -11.81
N GLN A 36 31.49 23.48 -10.73
CA GLN A 36 32.14 22.16 -10.74
C GLN A 36 31.42 21.11 -11.60
N SER A 37 30.11 21.28 -11.82
CA SER A 37 29.32 20.41 -12.69
C SER A 37 29.52 20.72 -14.18
N GLN A 38 29.95 21.94 -14.51
CA GLN A 38 30.31 22.33 -15.87
C GLN A 38 31.74 21.91 -16.25
N GLU A 39 32.63 21.69 -15.27
CA GLU A 39 34.03 21.32 -15.51
C GLU A 39 34.29 19.81 -15.64
N ARG A 40 33.30 18.94 -15.37
CA ARG A 40 33.47 17.47 -15.33
C ARG A 40 32.92 16.73 -16.56
N GLU A 41 33.47 17.01 -17.76
CA GLU A 41 33.27 16.14 -18.93
C GLU A 41 34.52 15.40 -19.43
N ASP A 42 35.72 15.63 -18.91
CA ASP A 42 36.93 14.93 -19.39
C ASP A 42 37.82 14.39 -18.25
N GLU A 43 37.70 13.08 -17.92
CA GLU A 43 38.82 12.11 -17.77
C GLU A 43 38.39 10.73 -17.19
N PRO A 44 39.05 9.61 -17.57
CA PRO A 44 38.66 8.27 -17.15
C PRO A 44 39.46 7.70 -15.95
N SER A 45 38.70 7.07 -15.04
CA SER A 45 39.02 5.99 -14.07
C SER A 45 40.40 5.89 -13.37
N GLN A 46 40.39 5.91 -12.03
CA GLN A 46 41.06 4.92 -11.17
C GLN A 46 40.53 4.97 -9.71
N GLY A 47 40.50 3.82 -9.04
CA GLY A 47 39.63 3.56 -7.89
C GLY A 47 40.22 3.65 -6.49
N GLN A 48 39.37 3.16 -5.58
CA GLN A 48 39.48 2.89 -4.12
C GLN A 48 38.94 3.95 -3.14
N ASP A 49 37.76 3.59 -2.60
CA ASP A 49 37.25 3.70 -1.22
C ASP A 49 37.67 4.92 -0.36
N VAL A 50 36.69 5.73 0.05
CA VAL A 50 35.84 5.49 1.24
C VAL A 50 34.53 6.25 1.03
N THR A 51 33.43 5.56 0.74
CA THR A 51 32.09 6.15 0.72
C THR A 51 31.59 6.32 2.15
N GLN A 52 31.56 7.56 2.64
CA GLN A 52 30.72 7.93 3.77
C GLN A 52 29.27 7.87 3.28
N GLU A 53 28.55 6.79 3.63
CA GLU A 53 27.17 6.57 3.18
C GLU A 53 26.19 7.57 3.85
N GLU A 54 25.19 8.03 3.09
CA GLU A 54 24.26 9.13 3.42
C GLU A 54 23.49 8.96 4.75
N TRP A 55 23.43 7.76 5.33
CA TRP A 55 22.83 7.54 6.65
C TRP A 55 23.68 8.10 7.80
N MET A 56 24.99 8.32 7.60
CA MET A 56 25.86 8.97 8.59
C MET A 56 25.58 10.47 8.73
N VAL A 57 24.95 11.12 7.73
CA VAL A 57 24.58 12.54 7.79
C VAL A 57 23.31 12.75 8.64
N LEU A 58 22.46 11.72 8.74
CA LEU A 58 21.21 11.80 9.52
C LEU A 58 21.41 11.64 11.03
N SER A 59 22.59 11.19 11.49
CA SER A 59 22.91 11.10 12.92
C SER A 59 23.50 12.39 13.51
N ASP A 60 23.90 13.36 12.69
CA ASP A 60 24.54 14.61 13.14
C ASP A 60 23.59 15.82 13.18
N LEU A 61 22.29 15.61 12.93
CA LEU A 61 21.26 16.59 13.26
C LEU A 61 20.97 16.55 14.77
N HIS A 62 21.85 17.21 15.52
CA HIS A 62 21.61 17.62 16.89
C HIS A 62 20.22 18.25 17.05
N THR A 63 19.41 17.65 17.92
CA THR A 63 18.39 18.36 18.68
C THR A 63 19.05 19.47 19.50
N PRO A 64 18.34 20.61 19.65
CA PRO A 64 17.88 20.93 21.01
C PRO A 64 16.38 21.23 21.01
N PHE A 65 15.62 20.37 21.68
CA PHE A 65 14.37 20.80 22.32
C PHE A 65 14.76 21.66 23.53
N GLU A 66 14.99 22.95 23.32
CA GLU A 66 14.87 23.93 24.40
C GLU A 66 13.45 24.50 24.38
N ASN A 67 12.82 24.50 25.56
CA ASN A 67 11.46 24.92 25.88
C ASN A 67 10.37 23.83 25.84
N SER A 68 10.54 22.83 26.70
CA SER A 68 9.40 22.19 27.37
C SER A 68 9.52 22.40 28.87
N GLU A 69 8.94 23.49 29.38
CA GLU A 69 8.60 23.54 30.80
C GLU A 69 7.46 22.53 31.06
N GLY A 70 7.74 21.56 31.93
CA GLY A 70 6.73 20.78 32.64
C GLY A 70 6.24 19.48 32.00
N ILE A 71 7.07 18.42 32.02
CA ILE A 71 6.57 17.03 32.06
C ILE A 71 7.35 16.28 33.16
N PRO A 72 6.69 15.56 34.09
CA PRO A 72 7.38 14.82 35.14
C PRO A 72 8.20 13.65 34.57
N ASP A 73 9.39 13.46 35.14
CA ASP A 73 10.39 12.44 34.80
C ASP A 73 9.82 11.08 34.41
N SER A 74 9.86 10.78 33.11
CA SER A 74 10.00 9.40 32.64
C SER A 74 11.46 9.00 32.90
N ALA A 75 11.71 8.34 34.03
CA ALA A 75 13.04 7.84 34.43
C ALA A 75 13.56 6.65 33.55
N HIS A 76 12.98 6.45 32.37
CA HIS A 76 13.45 5.42 31.44
C HIS A 76 14.40 6.04 30.41
N ASP A 77 15.70 5.81 30.63
CA ASP A 77 16.74 6.17 29.68
C ASP A 77 16.75 5.17 28.52
N TRP A 78 16.10 5.56 27.41
CA TRP A 78 16.04 4.79 26.17
C TRP A 78 17.43 4.54 25.55
N HIS A 79 18.48 5.24 26.00
CA HIS A 79 19.86 4.99 25.56
C HIS A 79 20.49 3.75 26.22
N LEU A 80 19.94 3.25 27.33
CA LEU A 80 20.42 2.01 27.95
C LEU A 80 20.13 0.77 27.09
N ASP A 81 19.08 0.80 26.27
CA ASP A 81 18.74 -0.33 25.40
C ASP A 81 19.76 -0.53 24.27
N ARG A 82 20.48 0.54 23.87
CA ARG A 82 21.58 0.50 22.91
C ARG A 82 22.82 -0.22 23.47
N VAL A 83 23.02 -0.19 24.79
CA VAL A 83 24.20 -0.79 25.45
C VAL A 83 24.17 -2.33 25.36
N ASN A 84 22.99 -2.91 25.13
CA ASN A 84 22.82 -4.36 25.00
C ASN A 84 23.34 -4.94 23.67
N TYR A 85 23.72 -4.10 22.70
CA TYR A 85 24.07 -4.54 21.36
C TYR A 85 25.41 -3.93 20.90
N SER A 86 26.32 -4.77 20.40
CA SER A 86 27.57 -4.31 19.81
C SER A 86 27.32 -3.60 18.47
N GLU A 87 28.22 -2.71 18.03
CA GLU A 87 28.15 -2.09 16.71
C GLU A 87 28.03 -3.12 15.57
N GLN A 88 28.65 -4.28 15.73
CA GLN A 88 28.56 -5.37 14.76
C GLN A 88 27.16 -5.99 14.73
N HIS A 89 26.53 -6.22 15.90
CA HIS A 89 25.14 -6.69 15.98
C HIS A 89 24.16 -5.66 15.40
N ILE A 90 24.41 -4.36 15.60
CA ILE A 90 23.59 -3.27 15.05
C ILE A 90 23.69 -3.24 13.51
N ARG A 91 24.89 -3.43 12.95
CA ARG A 91 25.11 -3.48 11.49
C ARG A 91 24.58 -4.75 10.83
N GLU A 92 24.49 -5.85 11.57
CA GLU A 92 23.82 -7.09 11.15
C GLU A 92 22.29 -7.03 11.38
N MET A 93 21.74 -5.89 11.87
CA MET A 93 20.30 -5.73 12.06
C MET A 93 19.42 -5.76 10.79
N PRO A 94 19.94 -5.59 9.57
CA PRO A 94 19.13 -5.84 8.37
C PRO A 94 19.10 -7.33 8.00
N THR A 95 20.13 -8.09 8.36
CA THR A 95 20.29 -9.51 7.99
C THR A 95 19.54 -10.44 8.93
N TRP A 96 19.54 -10.19 10.24
CA TRP A 96 18.74 -10.95 11.23
C TRP A 96 17.20 -10.83 11.04
N ILE A 97 16.69 -9.75 10.41
CA ILE A 97 15.27 -9.53 10.10
C ILE A 97 14.86 -10.30 8.83
N LYS A 98 15.83 -10.74 8.02
CA LYS A 98 15.60 -11.45 6.75
C LYS A 98 15.76 -12.96 6.81
N THR A 99 16.00 -13.55 7.97
CA THR A 99 16.15 -15.01 8.12
C THR A 99 15.27 -15.59 9.22
N LYS A 100 13.99 -15.21 9.25
CA LYS A 100 12.98 -16.20 9.66
C LYS A 100 12.48 -16.89 8.40
N LYS A 101 13.07 -18.05 8.09
CA LYS A 101 12.27 -19.14 7.48
C LYS A 101 11.16 -19.39 8.49
N GLU A 102 10.05 -18.66 8.36
CA GLU A 102 8.84 -18.98 9.10
C GLU A 102 8.46 -20.39 8.64
N ASP A 103 8.48 -21.36 9.56
CA ASP A 103 7.87 -22.66 9.30
C ASP A 103 6.38 -22.42 9.06
N TYR A 104 6.02 -22.27 7.79
CA TYR A 104 4.65 -21.99 7.39
C TYR A 104 3.78 -23.21 7.68
N ARG A 105 2.90 -23.08 8.68
CA ARG A 105 1.89 -24.10 9.00
C ARG A 105 0.61 -23.78 8.26
N PHE A 106 0.48 -24.36 7.07
CA PHE A 106 -0.69 -24.18 6.22
C PHE A 106 -1.82 -25.16 6.57
N SER A 107 -3.06 -24.71 6.37
CA SER A 107 -4.18 -25.62 6.15
C SER A 107 -4.02 -26.36 4.81
N GLU A 108 -4.76 -27.44 4.61
CA GLU A 108 -4.70 -28.25 3.38
C GLU A 108 -4.85 -27.40 2.10
N MET A 109 -5.88 -26.54 2.05
CA MET A 109 -6.14 -25.70 0.88
C MET A 109 -5.13 -24.56 0.71
N GLN A 110 -4.55 -24.05 1.80
CA GLN A 110 -3.45 -23.08 1.73
C GLN A 110 -2.18 -23.75 1.17
N LYS A 111 -1.89 -24.97 1.62
CA LYS A 111 -0.76 -25.77 1.13
C LYS A 111 -0.93 -26.10 -0.33
N LEU A 112 -2.12 -26.53 -0.76
CA LEU A 112 -2.42 -26.80 -2.16
C LEU A 112 -2.20 -25.56 -3.05
N ALA A 113 -2.68 -24.39 -2.62
CA ALA A 113 -2.43 -23.15 -3.36
C ALA A 113 -0.93 -22.82 -3.44
N TYR A 114 -0.20 -22.96 -2.34
CA TYR A 114 1.24 -22.75 -2.29
C TYR A 114 1.99 -23.72 -3.22
N ASP A 115 1.63 -25.01 -3.17
CA ASP A 115 2.26 -26.07 -3.97
C ASP A 115 2.00 -25.87 -5.47
N ILE A 116 0.80 -25.42 -5.88
CA ILE A 116 0.52 -25.07 -7.29
C ILE A 116 1.46 -23.96 -7.78
N VAL A 117 1.64 -22.90 -6.99
CA VAL A 117 2.53 -21.80 -7.35
C VAL A 117 3.98 -22.27 -7.38
N LYS A 118 4.39 -23.08 -6.40
CA LYS A 118 5.74 -23.67 -6.32
C LYS A 118 6.03 -24.58 -7.51
N SER A 119 5.15 -25.51 -7.84
CA SER A 119 5.34 -26.41 -8.98
C SER A 119 5.42 -25.65 -10.30
N ASN A 120 4.60 -24.60 -10.49
CA ASN A 120 4.72 -23.75 -11.67
C ASN A 120 6.02 -22.92 -11.67
N PHE A 121 6.50 -22.50 -10.50
CA PHE A 121 7.75 -21.76 -10.37
C PHE A 121 8.98 -22.61 -10.66
N ASP A 122 9.03 -23.83 -10.13
CA ASP A 122 10.12 -24.79 -10.27
C ASP A 122 10.16 -25.43 -11.69
N ASP A 123 9.07 -25.31 -12.46
CA ASP A 123 9.01 -25.77 -13.85
C ASP A 123 9.92 -24.90 -14.74
N ALA A 124 11.02 -25.50 -15.21
CA ALA A 124 11.99 -24.88 -16.11
C ALA A 124 11.76 -25.24 -17.59
N SER A 125 10.63 -25.86 -17.93
CA SER A 125 10.31 -26.23 -19.31
C SER A 125 10.16 -24.99 -20.20
N SER A 126 10.63 -25.09 -21.45
CA SER A 126 10.48 -24.04 -22.46
C SER A 126 9.02 -23.81 -22.87
N GLU A 127 8.14 -24.78 -22.58
CA GLU A 127 6.70 -24.73 -22.86
C GLU A 127 5.87 -24.29 -21.63
N LYS A 128 6.50 -23.83 -20.55
CA LYS A 128 5.81 -23.37 -19.34
C LYS A 128 4.69 -22.40 -19.66
N GLU A 129 3.47 -22.80 -19.30
CA GLU A 129 2.30 -21.94 -19.41
C GLU A 129 2.22 -20.92 -18.26
N SER A 130 1.70 -19.74 -18.59
CA SER A 130 1.40 -18.70 -17.59
C SER A 130 0.28 -19.17 -16.67
N LEU A 131 0.50 -19.10 -15.36
CA LEU A 131 -0.48 -19.48 -14.35
C LEU A 131 -1.53 -18.38 -14.17
N CYS A 132 -2.81 -18.71 -14.38
CA CYS A 132 -3.95 -17.87 -14.00
C CYS A 132 -4.70 -18.55 -12.84
N LEU A 133 -4.45 -18.11 -11.61
CA LEU A 133 -4.96 -18.73 -10.38
C LEU A 133 -5.83 -17.77 -9.59
N ILE A 134 -6.98 -18.24 -9.09
CA ILE A 134 -7.80 -17.52 -8.11
C ILE A 134 -7.72 -18.23 -6.75
N ILE A 135 -7.35 -17.50 -5.71
CA ILE A 135 -7.37 -17.94 -4.32
C ILE A 135 -8.50 -17.20 -3.59
N ASN A 136 -9.63 -17.88 -3.48
CA ASN A 136 -10.82 -17.39 -2.81
C ASN A 136 -10.80 -17.78 -1.33
N GLY A 137 -11.26 -16.90 -0.46
CA GLY A 137 -11.49 -17.25 0.93
C GLY A 137 -12.14 -16.13 1.71
N VAL A 138 -12.95 -16.47 2.70
CA VAL A 138 -13.63 -15.47 3.53
C VAL A 138 -12.65 -14.64 4.36
N ALA A 139 -13.12 -13.55 4.96
CA ALA A 139 -12.30 -12.77 5.87
C ALA A 139 -11.75 -13.65 7.00
N GLY A 140 -10.46 -13.53 7.29
CA GLY A 140 -9.81 -14.32 8.35
C GLY A 140 -9.30 -15.70 7.95
N THR A 141 -9.38 -16.13 6.69
CA THR A 141 -8.85 -17.45 6.25
C THR A 141 -7.33 -17.50 6.02
N GLY A 142 -6.60 -16.45 6.40
CA GLY A 142 -5.15 -16.39 6.26
C GLY A 142 -4.65 -16.15 4.82
N LYS A 143 -5.43 -15.50 3.95
CA LYS A 143 -4.99 -15.14 2.59
C LYS A 143 -3.68 -14.34 2.59
N SER A 144 -3.59 -13.28 3.41
CA SER A 144 -2.37 -12.46 3.51
C SER A 144 -1.17 -13.24 4.06
N TYR A 145 -1.40 -14.23 4.92
CA TYR A 145 -0.34 -15.14 5.40
C TYR A 145 0.20 -16.02 4.27
N LEU A 146 -0.69 -16.56 3.43
CA LEU A 146 -0.31 -17.31 2.23
C LEU A 146 0.44 -16.42 1.21
N ILE A 147 0.00 -15.18 0.99
CA ILE A 147 0.70 -14.22 0.11
C ILE A 147 2.12 -13.96 0.62
N ASN A 148 2.32 -13.82 1.94
CA ASN A 148 3.65 -13.64 2.51
C ASN A 148 4.57 -14.85 2.27
N ALA A 149 4.03 -16.06 2.37
CA ALA A 149 4.81 -17.25 2.03
C ALA A 149 5.16 -17.32 0.54
N ILE A 150 4.20 -17.00 -0.34
CA ILE A 150 4.45 -16.93 -1.79
C ILE A 150 5.49 -15.85 -2.12
N ARG A 151 5.55 -14.74 -1.37
CA ARG A 151 6.63 -13.76 -1.48
C ARG A 151 7.99 -14.36 -1.21
N ASN A 152 8.13 -15.15 -0.15
CA ASN A 152 9.40 -15.77 0.17
C ASN A 152 9.81 -16.83 -0.86
N LEU A 153 8.83 -17.49 -1.49
CA LEU A 153 9.04 -18.41 -2.60
C LEU A 153 9.49 -17.71 -3.89
N LEU A 154 8.75 -16.71 -4.36
CA LEU A 154 8.96 -16.06 -5.66
C LEU A 154 10.00 -14.93 -5.62
N GLN A 155 10.29 -14.40 -4.43
CA GLN A 155 11.28 -13.34 -4.20
C GLN A 155 11.07 -12.15 -5.16
N GLY A 156 12.13 -11.68 -5.83
CA GLY A 156 12.08 -10.55 -6.77
C GLY A 156 11.34 -10.81 -8.09
N LYS A 157 10.85 -12.04 -8.33
CA LYS A 157 10.15 -12.41 -9.56
C LYS A 157 8.64 -12.17 -9.50
N CYS A 158 8.13 -11.60 -8.41
CA CYS A 158 6.70 -11.34 -8.24
C CYS A 158 6.42 -9.88 -7.85
N ALA A 159 5.50 -9.25 -8.58
CA ALA A 159 4.91 -7.97 -8.18
C ALA A 159 3.70 -8.22 -7.27
N PHE A 160 3.74 -7.65 -6.06
CA PHE A 160 2.64 -7.72 -5.11
C PHE A 160 1.78 -6.47 -5.22
N THR A 161 0.51 -6.66 -5.56
CA THR A 161 -0.44 -5.56 -5.73
C THR A 161 -1.74 -5.81 -4.99
N ALA A 162 -2.48 -4.75 -4.70
CA ALA A 162 -3.84 -4.84 -4.19
C ALA A 162 -4.73 -3.71 -4.74
N THR A 163 -6.05 -3.85 -4.58
CA THR A 163 -7.02 -2.85 -5.04
C THR A 163 -7.03 -1.57 -4.19
N THR A 164 -6.69 -1.66 -2.90
CA THR A 164 -6.64 -0.52 -1.96
C THR A 164 -5.27 -0.33 -1.33
N GLY A 165 -4.96 0.89 -0.87
CA GLY A 165 -3.67 1.21 -0.22
C GLY A 165 -3.40 0.36 1.02
N LYS A 166 -4.40 0.24 1.89
CA LYS A 166 -4.29 -0.55 3.14
C LYS A 166 -4.03 -2.03 2.86
N ALA A 167 -4.73 -2.60 1.87
CA ALA A 167 -4.51 -3.98 1.46
C ALA A 167 -3.09 -4.14 0.87
N ALA A 168 -2.65 -3.21 0.01
CA ALA A 168 -1.32 -3.24 -0.58
C ALA A 168 -0.24 -3.20 0.50
N TYR A 169 -0.40 -2.37 1.53
CA TYR A 169 0.52 -2.31 2.66
C TYR A 169 0.59 -3.60 3.48
N ASN A 170 -0.55 -4.22 3.77
CA ASN A 170 -0.60 -5.49 4.51
C ASN A 170 0.21 -6.59 3.81
N ILE A 171 0.28 -6.53 2.48
CA ILE A 171 1.09 -7.41 1.67
C ILE A 171 2.39 -6.75 1.21
N LYS A 172 2.90 -5.69 1.84
CA LYS A 172 4.17 -5.02 1.46
C LYS A 172 4.31 -4.77 -0.06
N GLY A 173 3.20 -4.40 -0.70
CA GLY A 173 3.06 -4.22 -2.14
C GLY A 173 2.64 -2.80 -2.49
N VAL A 174 2.17 -2.62 -3.72
CA VAL A 174 1.66 -1.34 -4.25
C VAL A 174 0.21 -1.48 -4.69
N THR A 175 -0.49 -0.36 -4.93
CA THR A 175 -1.83 -0.48 -5.51
C THR A 175 -1.74 -0.84 -6.99
N VAL A 176 -2.76 -1.52 -7.51
CA VAL A 176 -2.90 -1.80 -8.95
C VAL A 176 -2.79 -0.50 -9.75
N HIS A 177 -3.46 0.56 -9.31
CA HIS A 177 -3.40 1.87 -9.95
C HIS A 177 -1.97 2.41 -10.05
N SER A 178 -1.20 2.37 -8.95
CA SER A 178 0.21 2.80 -8.96
C SER A 178 1.05 2.01 -9.97
N LEU A 179 0.81 0.71 -10.12
CA LEU A 179 1.50 -0.11 -11.12
C LEU A 179 1.11 0.29 -12.55
N LEU A 180 -0.17 0.60 -12.81
CA LEU A 180 -0.67 0.94 -14.14
C LEU A 180 -0.28 2.34 -14.61
N THR A 181 -0.01 3.29 -13.70
CA THR A 181 0.27 4.70 -14.04
C THR A 181 1.66 4.97 -14.62
N TYR A 182 2.61 4.02 -14.57
CA TYR A 182 3.97 4.25 -15.06
C TYR A 182 4.03 4.48 -16.58
N ARG A 183 4.87 5.41 -17.06
CA ARG A 183 5.18 5.50 -18.52
C ARG A 183 5.68 4.15 -19.04
N VAL A 184 5.42 3.81 -20.31
CA VAL A 184 5.69 2.48 -20.88
C VAL A 184 7.13 2.02 -20.62
N LYS A 185 8.13 2.89 -20.84
CA LYS A 185 9.54 2.57 -20.60
C LYS A 185 9.81 2.16 -19.14
N ARG A 186 9.32 2.94 -18.18
CA ARG A 186 9.45 2.66 -16.75
C ARG A 186 8.66 1.41 -16.33
N LEU A 187 7.51 1.17 -16.96
CA LEU A 187 6.73 -0.06 -16.75
C LEU A 187 7.50 -1.29 -17.21
N GLN A 188 8.15 -1.23 -18.37
CA GLN A 188 9.01 -2.29 -18.91
C GLN A 188 10.19 -2.56 -17.97
N GLU A 189 10.90 -1.52 -17.52
CA GLU A 189 11.99 -1.64 -16.55
C GLU A 189 11.52 -2.30 -15.24
N ASN A 190 10.41 -1.82 -14.67
CA ASN A 190 9.86 -2.34 -13.42
C ASN A 190 9.37 -3.79 -13.51
N LEU A 191 8.89 -4.21 -14.69
CA LEU A 191 8.30 -5.54 -14.91
C LEU A 191 9.21 -6.50 -15.68
N ASN A 192 10.44 -6.10 -16.01
CA ASN A 192 11.36 -6.90 -16.83
C ASN A 192 11.64 -8.27 -16.20
N ASN A 193 11.97 -8.27 -14.91
CA ASN A 193 12.30 -9.49 -14.16
C ASN A 193 11.11 -10.09 -13.41
N VAL A 194 9.90 -9.55 -13.63
CA VAL A 194 8.68 -10.01 -12.95
C VAL A 194 7.98 -11.06 -13.79
N GLU A 195 7.86 -12.28 -13.26
CA GLU A 195 7.15 -13.40 -13.88
C GLU A 195 5.71 -13.51 -13.37
N TYR A 196 5.46 -13.11 -12.11
CA TYR A 196 4.17 -13.23 -11.43
C TYR A 196 3.62 -11.87 -10.99
N ILE A 197 2.31 -11.69 -11.07
CA ILE A 197 1.60 -10.55 -10.48
C ILE A 197 0.51 -11.09 -9.57
N ILE A 198 0.60 -10.77 -8.28
CA ILE A 198 -0.45 -11.06 -7.30
C ILE A 198 -1.32 -9.81 -7.13
N ILE A 199 -2.64 -9.99 -7.17
CA ILE A 199 -3.62 -8.93 -6.89
C ILE A 199 -4.50 -9.35 -5.71
N ASP A 200 -4.29 -8.72 -4.55
CA ASP A 200 -5.13 -8.90 -3.36
C ASP A 200 -6.37 -8.00 -3.36
N GLU A 201 -7.39 -8.46 -2.65
CA GLU A 201 -8.74 -7.89 -2.62
C GLU A 201 -9.32 -7.69 -4.04
N TYR A 202 -9.21 -8.74 -4.89
CA TYR A 202 -9.66 -8.69 -6.29
C TYR A 202 -11.18 -8.46 -6.46
N SER A 203 -11.99 -8.58 -5.41
CA SER A 203 -13.44 -8.34 -5.47
C SER A 203 -13.78 -6.89 -5.86
N MET A 204 -12.90 -5.94 -5.52
CA MET A 204 -13.02 -4.53 -5.88
C MET A 204 -12.44 -4.23 -7.27
N LEU A 205 -11.92 -5.23 -7.99
CA LEU A 205 -11.35 -5.06 -9.31
C LEU A 205 -12.46 -5.17 -10.36
N GLY A 206 -12.63 -4.12 -11.15
CA GLY A 206 -13.62 -4.09 -12.20
C GLY A 206 -13.07 -4.53 -13.57
N GLN A 207 -13.98 -4.86 -14.49
CA GLN A 207 -13.66 -5.36 -15.82
C GLN A 207 -12.81 -4.38 -16.63
N VAL A 208 -13.09 -3.07 -16.57
CA VAL A 208 -12.32 -2.07 -17.32
C VAL A 208 -10.90 -2.00 -16.76
N THR A 209 -10.75 -1.96 -15.44
CA THR A 209 -9.44 -1.95 -14.79
C THR A 209 -8.63 -3.21 -15.13
N PHE A 210 -9.28 -4.36 -15.16
CA PHE A 210 -8.63 -5.62 -15.49
C PHE A 210 -8.21 -5.70 -16.97
N GLY A 211 -9.02 -5.14 -17.87
CA GLY A 211 -8.63 -4.97 -19.28
C GLY A 211 -7.41 -4.08 -19.44
N TRP A 212 -7.29 -3.02 -18.62
CA TRP A 212 -6.06 -2.22 -18.58
C TRP A 212 -4.87 -3.01 -18.05
N ILE A 213 -5.02 -3.85 -17.03
CA ILE A 213 -3.94 -4.74 -16.56
C ILE A 213 -3.45 -5.63 -17.69
N ASP A 214 -4.34 -6.27 -18.46
CA ASP A 214 -3.95 -7.09 -19.62
C ASP A 214 -3.20 -6.27 -20.68
N LYS A 215 -3.73 -5.10 -21.07
CA LYS A 215 -3.05 -4.21 -22.03
C LYS A 215 -1.66 -3.80 -21.55
N ARG A 216 -1.52 -3.48 -20.25
CA ARG A 216 -0.25 -3.03 -19.68
C ARG A 216 0.75 -4.17 -19.54
N GLY A 217 0.31 -5.38 -19.20
CA GLY A 217 1.14 -6.58 -19.25
C GLY A 217 1.72 -6.81 -20.64
N LYS A 218 0.88 -6.74 -21.68
CA LYS A 218 1.30 -6.86 -23.09
C LYS A 218 2.30 -5.78 -23.50
N GLN A 219 2.09 -4.52 -23.10
CA GLN A 219 3.04 -3.43 -23.35
C GLN A 219 4.37 -3.62 -22.61
N ALA A 220 4.33 -4.17 -21.40
CA ALA A 220 5.51 -4.39 -20.58
C ALA A 220 6.42 -5.49 -21.13
N THR A 221 5.86 -6.53 -21.75
CA THR A 221 6.64 -7.65 -22.32
C THR A 221 6.84 -7.56 -23.84
N GLY A 222 6.03 -6.77 -24.53
CA GLY A 222 5.95 -6.77 -25.99
C GLY A 222 5.19 -7.97 -26.58
N CYS A 223 4.70 -8.90 -25.75
CA CYS A 223 4.03 -10.11 -26.20
C CYS A 223 2.50 -9.91 -26.31
N ASN A 224 2.04 -9.34 -27.42
CA ASN A 224 0.60 -9.05 -27.62
C ASN A 224 -0.29 -10.29 -27.75
N GLY A 225 0.26 -11.44 -28.16
CA GLY A 225 -0.49 -12.68 -28.40
C GLY A 225 -0.84 -13.48 -27.14
N LYS A 226 -0.26 -13.15 -25.98
CA LYS A 226 -0.53 -13.82 -24.70
C LYS A 226 -1.27 -12.88 -23.75
N VAL A 227 -2.21 -13.41 -22.98
CA VAL A 227 -2.89 -12.65 -21.92
C VAL A 227 -1.86 -12.26 -20.86
N PHE A 228 -1.98 -11.03 -20.35
CA PHE A 228 -1.05 -10.35 -19.46
C PHE A 228 0.39 -10.27 -20.00
N GLY A 229 0.57 -10.38 -21.31
CA GLY A 229 1.89 -10.43 -21.92
C GLY A 229 2.67 -11.71 -21.59
N GLY A 230 1.99 -12.78 -21.20
CA GLY A 230 2.59 -14.07 -20.82
C GLY A 230 3.03 -14.15 -19.35
N LYS A 231 2.75 -13.13 -18.54
CA LYS A 231 3.00 -13.17 -17.09
C LYS A 231 1.92 -13.98 -16.39
N SER A 232 2.31 -14.68 -15.33
CA SER A 232 1.38 -15.40 -14.45
C SER A 232 0.63 -14.41 -13.56
N LEU A 233 -0.68 -14.58 -13.41
CA LEU A 233 -1.52 -13.77 -12.53
C LEU A 233 -2.17 -14.63 -11.44
N ILE A 234 -2.12 -14.13 -10.20
CA ILE A 234 -2.76 -14.77 -9.05
C ILE A 234 -3.68 -13.74 -8.39
N LEU A 235 -4.98 -14.01 -8.41
CA LEU A 235 -5.99 -13.17 -7.76
C LEU A 235 -6.29 -13.72 -6.37
N THR A 236 -6.27 -12.87 -5.34
CA THR A 236 -6.62 -13.26 -3.97
C THR A 236 -7.70 -12.35 -3.42
N GLY A 237 -8.71 -12.90 -2.75
CA GLY A 237 -9.81 -12.09 -2.25
C GLY A 237 -11.06 -12.87 -1.87
N ASP A 238 -12.14 -12.14 -1.69
CA ASP A 238 -13.47 -12.71 -1.42
C ASP A 238 -14.53 -11.99 -2.26
N PRO A 239 -15.14 -12.64 -3.28
CA PRO A 239 -16.18 -12.02 -4.09
C PRO A 239 -17.48 -11.71 -3.32
N GLY A 240 -17.62 -12.19 -2.07
CA GLY A 240 -18.71 -11.81 -1.17
C GLY A 240 -18.48 -10.50 -0.40
N GLN A 241 -17.34 -9.83 -0.62
CA GLN A 241 -17.05 -8.49 -0.08
C GLN A 241 -17.53 -7.39 -1.05
N LEU A 242 -17.02 -6.17 -0.86
CA LEU A 242 -17.39 -5.01 -1.67
C LEU A 242 -17.05 -5.23 -3.17
N PRO A 243 -18.00 -4.92 -4.08
CA PRO A 243 -17.77 -4.91 -5.51
C PRO A 243 -16.93 -3.70 -5.94
N PRO A 244 -16.44 -3.65 -7.19
CA PRO A 244 -15.83 -2.44 -7.74
C PRO A 244 -16.75 -1.22 -7.68
N VAL A 245 -16.14 -0.04 -7.51
CA VAL A 245 -16.83 1.26 -7.58
C VAL A 245 -16.89 1.72 -9.04
N ALA A 246 -18.08 2.08 -9.53
CA ALA A 246 -18.31 2.61 -10.88
C ALA A 246 -17.79 1.72 -12.05
N ASP A 247 -17.49 0.45 -11.79
CA ASP A 247 -17.09 -0.55 -12.79
C ASP A 247 -17.87 -1.85 -12.51
N LYS A 248 -17.93 -2.77 -13.47
CA LYS A 248 -18.62 -4.04 -13.32
C LYS A 248 -17.69 -5.08 -12.69
N PRO A 249 -18.17 -5.94 -11.76
CA PRO A 249 -17.40 -7.06 -11.25
C PRO A 249 -16.89 -7.97 -12.37
N LEU A 250 -15.73 -8.61 -12.18
CA LEU A 250 -15.10 -9.44 -13.22
C LEU A 250 -16.03 -10.52 -13.79
N TYR A 251 -16.86 -11.12 -12.94
CA TYR A 251 -17.81 -12.17 -13.29
C TYR A 251 -19.13 -11.68 -13.91
N HIS A 252 -19.30 -10.37 -14.13
CA HIS A 252 -20.53 -9.83 -14.72
C HIS A 252 -20.60 -10.16 -16.22
N SER A 253 -21.68 -10.79 -16.68
CA SER A 253 -21.77 -11.34 -18.05
C SER A 253 -21.89 -10.32 -19.18
N LYS A 254 -22.13 -9.04 -18.87
CA LYS A 254 -22.28 -7.97 -19.86
C LYS A 254 -21.27 -6.85 -19.64
N PRO A 255 -20.11 -6.87 -20.32
CA PRO A 255 -19.14 -5.78 -20.24
C PRO A 255 -19.68 -4.45 -20.75
N SER A 256 -19.13 -3.34 -20.26
CA SER A 256 -19.64 -1.99 -20.56
C SER A 256 -19.02 -1.36 -21.82
N ASN A 257 -17.80 -1.75 -22.19
CA ASN A 257 -17.05 -1.19 -23.31
C ASN A 257 -15.97 -2.19 -23.78
N ALA A 258 -15.24 -1.87 -24.85
CA ALA A 258 -14.22 -2.75 -25.43
C ALA A 258 -13.07 -3.10 -24.47
N VAL A 259 -12.68 -2.19 -23.57
CA VAL A 259 -11.65 -2.48 -22.56
C VAL A 259 -12.20 -3.42 -21.48
N GLY A 260 -13.45 -3.19 -21.06
CA GLY A 260 -14.16 -4.09 -20.16
C GLY A 260 -14.35 -5.49 -20.76
N GLU A 261 -14.64 -5.59 -22.05
CA GLU A 261 -14.73 -6.86 -22.77
C GLU A 261 -13.39 -7.61 -22.70
N GLN A 262 -12.28 -6.91 -22.96
CA GLN A 262 -10.94 -7.49 -22.81
C GLN A 262 -10.69 -7.99 -21.39
N GLY A 263 -11.07 -7.22 -20.36
CA GLY A 263 -10.95 -7.66 -18.97
C GLY A 263 -11.83 -8.87 -18.67
N TYR A 264 -13.06 -8.91 -19.18
CA TYR A 264 -13.93 -10.06 -19.04
C TYR A 264 -13.33 -11.33 -19.67
N GLN A 265 -12.82 -11.23 -20.90
CA GLN A 265 -12.16 -12.35 -21.58
C GLN A 265 -10.87 -12.79 -20.84
N ALA A 266 -10.07 -11.83 -20.36
CA ALA A 266 -8.88 -12.13 -19.57
C ALA A 266 -9.23 -12.85 -18.25
N TYR A 267 -10.36 -12.50 -17.62
CA TYR A 267 -10.84 -13.18 -16.41
C TYR A 267 -11.31 -14.61 -16.70
N HIS A 268 -11.86 -14.89 -17.87
CA HIS A 268 -12.23 -16.25 -18.29
C HIS A 268 -11.05 -17.19 -18.53
N MET A 269 -9.82 -16.66 -18.61
CA MET A 269 -8.60 -17.48 -18.68
C MET A 269 -8.24 -18.12 -17.33
N PHE A 270 -8.88 -17.71 -16.23
CA PHE A 270 -8.65 -18.30 -14.92
C PHE A 270 -9.44 -19.60 -14.79
N ASP A 271 -8.79 -20.71 -15.13
CA ASP A 271 -9.33 -22.06 -15.06
C ASP A 271 -9.15 -22.72 -13.68
N LYS A 272 -8.21 -22.21 -12.87
CA LYS A 272 -7.88 -22.74 -11.54
C LYS A 272 -8.38 -21.84 -10.44
N VAL A 273 -9.25 -22.41 -9.58
CA VAL A 273 -9.79 -21.71 -8.40
C VAL A 273 -9.60 -22.56 -7.16
N ILE A 274 -8.86 -22.03 -6.18
CA ILE A 274 -8.69 -22.62 -4.86
C ILE A 274 -9.54 -21.86 -3.85
N LYS A 275 -10.31 -22.60 -3.03
CA LYS A 275 -11.13 -22.03 -1.96
C LYS A 275 -10.53 -22.37 -0.60
N VAL A 276 -9.96 -21.38 0.07
CA VAL A 276 -9.49 -21.48 1.45
C VAL A 276 -10.65 -21.19 2.39
N ALA A 277 -11.20 -22.23 3.00
CA ALA A 277 -12.42 -22.14 3.82
C ALA A 277 -12.17 -21.99 5.33
N VAL A 278 -11.00 -22.40 5.84
CA VAL A 278 -10.73 -22.43 7.29
C VAL A 278 -10.49 -21.02 7.82
N ASN A 279 -11.41 -20.51 8.64
CA ASN A 279 -11.25 -19.20 9.30
C ASN A 279 -10.29 -19.31 10.49
N GLN A 280 -9.15 -18.63 10.39
CA GLN A 280 -8.08 -18.62 11.39
C GLN A 280 -8.23 -17.47 12.40
N ARG A 281 -9.09 -16.47 12.14
CA ARG A 281 -9.28 -15.29 13.00
C ARG A 281 -10.30 -15.53 14.12
N VAL A 282 -11.26 -16.45 13.90
CA VAL A 282 -12.31 -16.83 14.86
C VAL A 282 -12.20 -18.33 15.16
N GLN A 283 -11.06 -18.74 15.73
CA GLN A 283 -10.75 -20.16 16.02
C GLN A 283 -11.35 -20.67 17.33
N GLY A 284 -11.79 -19.77 18.23
CA GLY A 284 -12.26 -20.23 19.52
C GLY A 284 -13.56 -21.05 19.39
N MET A 285 -13.63 -22.13 20.16
CA MET A 285 -14.75 -23.08 20.13
C MET A 285 -15.88 -22.71 21.10
N SER A 286 -15.86 -21.49 21.66
CA SER A 286 -16.96 -21.03 22.50
C SER A 286 -18.25 -20.98 21.69
N SER A 287 -19.38 -21.20 22.37
CA SER A 287 -20.70 -21.14 21.73
C SER A 287 -20.94 -19.78 21.07
N GLU A 288 -20.49 -18.68 21.69
CA GLU A 288 -20.64 -17.34 21.11
C GLU A 288 -19.82 -17.17 19.82
N GLN A 289 -18.57 -17.64 19.80
CA GLN A 289 -17.70 -17.51 18.61
C GLN A 289 -18.21 -18.35 17.44
N VAL A 290 -18.70 -19.56 17.70
CA VAL A 290 -19.31 -20.41 16.66
C VAL A 290 -20.56 -19.74 16.10
N LYS A 291 -21.48 -19.28 16.97
CA LYS A 291 -22.70 -18.57 16.55
C LYS A 291 -22.37 -17.34 15.70
N PHE A 292 -21.40 -16.54 16.11
CA PHE A 292 -20.98 -15.35 15.37
C PHE A 292 -20.35 -15.67 14.01
N ARG A 293 -19.48 -16.69 13.95
CA ARG A 293 -18.91 -17.15 12.68
C ARG A 293 -19.97 -17.63 11.71
N ASP A 294 -20.93 -18.42 12.18
CA ASP A 294 -21.98 -18.96 11.33
C ASP A 294 -22.93 -17.86 10.84
N LEU A 295 -23.21 -16.87 11.70
CA LEU A 295 -23.91 -15.64 11.30
C LEU A 295 -23.20 -14.93 10.16
N LEU A 296 -21.88 -14.71 10.26
CA LEU A 296 -21.11 -14.03 9.22
C LEU A 296 -21.12 -14.81 7.88
N LEU A 297 -21.07 -16.14 7.94
CA LEU A 297 -21.14 -16.98 6.74
C LEU A 297 -22.50 -16.91 6.05
N ARG A 298 -23.60 -16.89 6.83
CA ARG A 298 -24.96 -16.70 6.32
C ARG A 298 -25.15 -15.30 5.75
N LEU A 299 -24.69 -14.27 6.46
CA LEU A 299 -24.75 -12.88 6.01
C LEU A 299 -24.06 -12.71 4.65
N ARG A 300 -22.87 -13.29 4.49
CA ARG A 300 -22.11 -13.25 3.23
C ARG A 300 -22.87 -13.87 2.04
N LYS A 301 -23.75 -14.84 2.28
CA LYS A 301 -24.54 -15.51 1.24
C LYS A 301 -25.93 -14.91 1.04
N GLY A 302 -26.36 -13.99 1.90
CA GLY A 302 -27.74 -13.51 1.95
C GLY A 302 -28.72 -14.51 2.57
N GLU A 303 -28.23 -15.44 3.39
CA GLU A 303 -29.01 -16.51 4.04
C GLU A 303 -29.31 -16.21 5.52
N SER A 304 -29.36 -14.93 5.91
CA SER A 304 -29.55 -14.51 7.30
C SER A 304 -30.89 -14.99 7.88
N THR A 305 -30.87 -15.45 9.13
CA THR A 305 -32.04 -15.95 9.86
C THR A 305 -32.58 -14.92 10.86
N VAL A 306 -33.78 -15.16 11.39
CA VAL A 306 -34.35 -14.33 12.49
C VAL A 306 -33.44 -14.34 13.72
N ASN A 307 -32.87 -15.50 14.06
CA ASN A 307 -31.93 -15.61 15.18
C ASN A 307 -30.66 -14.77 14.96
N ASP A 308 -30.18 -14.65 13.71
CA ASP A 308 -29.04 -13.79 13.38
C ASP A 308 -29.38 -12.32 13.60
N TRP A 309 -30.58 -11.92 13.18
CA TRP A 309 -31.09 -10.57 13.40
C TRP A 309 -31.21 -10.24 14.88
N GLU A 310 -31.85 -11.11 15.66
CA GLU A 310 -31.97 -10.97 17.12
C GLU A 310 -30.61 -10.87 17.79
N LEU A 311 -29.64 -11.70 17.37
CA LEU A 311 -28.27 -11.63 17.87
C LEU A 311 -27.62 -10.26 17.59
N LEU A 312 -27.80 -9.69 16.40
CA LEU A 312 -27.27 -8.36 16.07
C LEU A 312 -27.94 -7.24 16.88
N LEU A 313 -29.23 -7.35 17.16
CA LEU A 313 -29.95 -6.38 18.01
C LEU A 313 -29.40 -6.33 19.44
N THR A 314 -28.87 -7.44 19.97
CA THR A 314 -28.18 -7.44 21.28
C THR A 314 -26.94 -6.55 21.31
N ARG A 315 -26.39 -6.16 20.15
CA ARG A 315 -25.18 -5.34 20.02
C ARG A 315 -25.47 -3.86 19.76
N GLN A 316 -26.72 -3.44 19.88
CA GLN A 316 -27.07 -2.03 19.88
C GLN A 316 -26.55 -1.32 21.13
N THR A 317 -26.22 -0.03 21.00
CA THR A 317 -25.67 0.77 22.10
C THR A 317 -26.58 0.81 23.32
N SER A 318 -27.90 0.76 23.14
CA SER A 318 -28.89 0.67 24.22
C SER A 318 -28.80 -0.59 25.07
N ASN A 319 -28.23 -1.67 24.53
CA ASN A 319 -28.15 -2.98 25.16
C ASN A 319 -26.76 -3.30 25.73
N ILE A 320 -25.81 -2.37 25.60
CA ILE A 320 -24.41 -2.55 26.02
C ILE A 320 -24.13 -1.64 27.23
N SER A 321 -23.67 -2.22 28.33
CA SER A 321 -23.35 -1.48 29.56
C SER A 321 -21.95 -0.87 29.57
N ASN A 322 -21.00 -1.46 28.86
CA ASN A 322 -19.59 -1.07 28.85
C ASN A 322 -19.22 -0.16 27.65
N LEU A 323 -20.10 0.77 27.27
CA LEU A 323 -19.87 1.67 26.12
C LEU A 323 -18.59 2.49 26.22
N THR A 324 -18.19 2.86 27.45
CA THR A 324 -16.98 3.63 27.73
C THR A 324 -15.71 2.91 27.30
N GLU A 325 -15.69 1.57 27.30
CA GLU A 325 -14.55 0.78 26.83
C GLU A 325 -14.32 0.91 25.31
N PHE A 326 -15.31 1.44 24.57
CA PHE A 326 -15.27 1.59 23.11
C PHE A 326 -15.14 3.05 22.67
N GLU A 327 -14.80 3.98 23.56
CA GLU A 327 -14.61 5.38 23.20
C GLU A 327 -13.51 5.54 22.14
N ASP A 328 -12.42 4.80 22.31
CA ASP A 328 -11.28 4.78 21.41
C ASP A 328 -11.42 3.81 20.23
N ALA A 329 -12.57 3.16 20.06
CA ALA A 329 -12.77 2.20 18.99
C ALA A 329 -12.87 2.88 17.62
N THR A 330 -12.34 2.21 16.59
CA THR A 330 -12.56 2.62 15.19
C THR A 330 -14.04 2.50 14.85
N ARG A 331 -14.64 3.58 14.36
CA ARG A 331 -16.05 3.59 13.92
C ARG A 331 -16.15 3.50 12.42
N LEU A 332 -17.08 2.68 11.96
CA LEU A 332 -17.39 2.49 10.54
C LEU A 332 -18.75 3.14 10.25
N PHE A 333 -18.82 3.90 9.17
CA PHE A 333 -20.03 4.57 8.72
C PHE A 333 -20.30 4.24 7.25
N TYR A 334 -21.53 4.49 6.81
CA TYR A 334 -21.93 4.27 5.43
C TYR A 334 -21.41 5.37 4.49
N SER A 335 -21.44 6.64 4.92
CA SER A 335 -21.04 7.78 4.09
C SER A 335 -19.85 8.57 4.63
N ASN A 336 -19.07 9.16 3.73
CA ASN A 336 -17.96 10.05 4.08
C ASN A 336 -18.42 11.29 4.86
N GLU A 337 -19.63 11.77 4.62
CA GLU A 337 -20.23 12.87 5.39
C GLU A 337 -20.38 12.50 6.88
N GLN A 338 -20.89 11.30 7.18
CA GLN A 338 -21.00 10.80 8.55
C GLN A 338 -19.62 10.61 9.20
N VAL A 339 -18.65 10.10 8.44
CA VAL A 339 -17.25 10.00 8.88
C VAL A 339 -16.69 11.39 9.23
N GLY A 340 -16.87 12.37 8.34
CA GLY A 340 -16.40 13.74 8.53
C GLY A 340 -17.00 14.40 9.76
N ASN A 341 -18.33 14.33 9.91
CA ASN A 341 -19.03 14.87 11.08
C ASN A 341 -18.58 14.21 12.39
N TYR A 342 -18.45 12.87 12.41
CA TYR A 342 -17.96 12.16 13.58
C TYR A 342 -16.53 12.56 13.94
N ASN A 343 -15.62 12.56 12.95
CA ASN A 343 -14.21 12.90 13.17
C ASN A 343 -14.04 14.34 13.63
N HIS A 344 -14.81 15.29 13.08
CA HIS A 344 -14.80 16.68 13.52
C HIS A 344 -15.24 16.81 14.99
N ASN A 345 -16.30 16.10 15.39
CA ASN A 345 -16.74 16.06 16.78
C ASN A 345 -15.69 15.44 17.72
N GLN A 346 -14.92 14.44 17.27
CA GLN A 346 -13.83 13.88 18.08
C GLN A 346 -12.65 14.85 18.19
N LEU A 347 -12.31 15.58 17.12
CA LEU A 347 -11.30 16.63 17.15
C LEU A 347 -11.65 17.71 18.18
N ALA A 348 -12.92 18.15 18.23
CA ALA A 348 -13.38 19.14 19.19
C ALA A 348 -13.25 18.68 20.65
N LYS A 349 -13.34 17.37 20.92
CA LYS A 349 -13.17 16.79 22.26
C LYS A 349 -11.72 16.74 22.75
N LEU A 350 -10.73 16.93 21.86
CA LEU A 350 -9.33 16.94 22.27
C LEU A 350 -8.94 18.20 23.07
N GLU A 351 -9.83 19.20 23.16
CA GLU A 351 -9.61 20.46 23.88
C GLU A 351 -8.31 21.18 23.48
N HIS A 352 -7.86 20.95 22.25
CA HIS A 352 -6.70 21.59 21.64
C HIS A 352 -7.12 22.47 20.47
N PRO A 353 -6.36 23.54 20.16
CA PRO A 353 -6.60 24.33 18.96
C PRO A 353 -6.62 23.47 17.70
N ILE A 354 -7.66 23.61 16.90
CA ILE A 354 -7.81 22.90 15.62
C ILE A 354 -7.17 23.74 14.52
N ALA A 355 -6.10 23.24 13.92
CA ALA A 355 -5.49 23.80 12.73
C ALA A 355 -6.40 23.57 11.52
N HIS A 356 -6.69 24.64 10.79
CA HIS A 356 -7.45 24.64 9.55
C HIS A 356 -6.49 24.79 8.36
N ILE A 357 -6.15 23.68 7.71
CA ILE A 357 -5.14 23.63 6.66
C ILE A 357 -5.82 23.62 5.30
N ASN A 358 -5.67 24.72 4.56
CA ASN A 358 -6.21 24.85 3.21
C ASN A 358 -5.24 24.27 2.16
N ALA A 359 -5.77 23.51 1.21
CA ALA A 359 -5.03 23.06 0.05
C ALA A 359 -4.61 24.26 -0.83
N ARG A 360 -3.45 24.13 -1.49
CA ARG A 360 -3.03 25.05 -2.55
C ARG A 360 -3.43 24.46 -3.89
N HIS A 361 -4.28 25.17 -4.62
CA HIS A 361 -4.74 24.75 -5.94
C HIS A 361 -3.93 25.44 -7.04
N SER A 362 -3.57 24.71 -8.08
CA SER A 362 -2.82 25.22 -9.24
C SER A 362 -3.66 26.12 -10.15
N SER A 363 -4.98 26.01 -10.09
CA SER A 363 -5.93 26.81 -10.88
C SER A 363 -7.30 26.90 -10.22
N ALA A 364 -8.14 27.83 -10.68
CA ALA A 364 -9.53 27.93 -10.25
C ALA A 364 -10.35 26.68 -10.60
N LEU A 365 -10.02 26.01 -11.72
CA LEU A 365 -10.63 24.74 -12.11
C LEU A 365 -10.26 23.61 -11.13
N ALA A 366 -8.99 23.54 -10.72
CA ALA A 366 -8.53 22.55 -9.75
C ALA A 366 -9.17 22.71 -8.36
N LYS A 367 -9.70 23.89 -8.04
CA LYS A 367 -10.45 24.14 -6.80
C LYS A 367 -11.87 23.58 -6.83
N THR A 368 -12.47 23.43 -8.02
CA THR A 368 -13.85 22.93 -8.19
C THR A 368 -13.94 21.42 -8.36
N ILE A 369 -12.80 20.75 -8.58
CA ILE A 369 -12.75 19.29 -8.75
C ILE A 369 -12.84 18.63 -7.37
N SER A 370 -13.55 17.49 -7.30
CA SER A 370 -13.76 16.77 -6.05
C SER A 370 -12.46 16.18 -5.50
N ALA A 371 -12.39 15.95 -4.19
CA ALA A 371 -11.24 15.28 -3.57
C ALA A 371 -11.02 13.87 -4.14
N ASP A 372 -12.11 13.15 -4.46
CA ASP A 372 -12.06 11.82 -5.07
C ASP A 372 -11.34 11.85 -6.43
N ASP A 373 -11.67 12.82 -7.27
CA ASP A 373 -11.01 13.03 -8.58
C ASP A 373 -9.57 13.54 -8.45
N MET A 374 -9.21 14.09 -7.29
CA MET A 374 -7.87 14.56 -6.93
C MET A 374 -7.10 13.54 -6.09
N SER A 375 -7.39 12.24 -6.22
CA SER A 375 -6.69 11.16 -5.53
C SER A 375 -6.76 11.24 -3.99
N GLY A 376 -7.89 11.73 -3.45
CA GLY A 376 -8.13 11.86 -2.01
C GLY A 376 -7.46 13.08 -1.38
N LEU A 377 -7.12 14.09 -2.18
CA LEU A 377 -6.60 15.37 -1.67
C LEU A 377 -7.77 16.28 -1.26
N GLU A 378 -8.04 16.31 0.05
CA GLU A 378 -9.09 17.16 0.61
C GLU A 378 -8.74 18.66 0.46
N PRO A 379 -9.70 19.52 0.10
CA PRO A 379 -9.48 20.96 -0.02
C PRO A 379 -9.18 21.63 1.33
N VAL A 380 -9.67 21.03 2.42
CA VAL A 380 -9.44 21.49 3.79
C VAL A 380 -9.19 20.28 4.68
N VAL A 381 -8.13 20.35 5.46
CA VAL A 381 -7.80 19.34 6.48
C VAL A 381 -7.82 20.00 7.86
N PHE A 382 -8.50 19.36 8.81
CA PHE A 382 -8.57 19.78 10.21
C PHE A 382 -7.67 18.87 11.05
N LEU A 383 -6.75 19.44 11.83
CA LEU A 383 -5.83 18.69 12.70
C LEU A 383 -5.73 19.32 14.09
N ALA A 384 -5.55 18.50 15.11
CA ALA A 384 -5.25 18.94 16.47
C ALA A 384 -4.19 18.01 17.09
N LYS A 385 -3.48 18.46 18.13
CA LYS A 385 -2.53 17.61 18.85
C LYS A 385 -3.27 16.42 19.46
N GLY A 386 -2.76 15.20 19.27
CA GLY A 386 -3.42 13.97 19.75
C GLY A 386 -4.51 13.43 18.80
N ALA A 387 -4.71 14.05 17.63
CA ALA A 387 -5.66 13.56 16.64
C ALA A 387 -5.17 12.28 15.97
N ARG A 388 -5.99 11.23 15.97
CA ARG A 388 -5.71 10.04 15.18
C ARG A 388 -5.90 10.34 13.70
N VAL A 389 -4.86 10.11 12.91
CA VAL A 389 -4.83 10.39 11.47
C VAL A 389 -4.63 9.12 10.67
N MET A 390 -5.05 9.15 9.41
CA MET A 390 -4.78 8.10 8.43
C MET A 390 -4.21 8.75 7.16
N LEU A 391 -3.10 8.22 6.66
CA LEU A 391 -2.55 8.66 5.37
C LEU A 391 -3.51 8.26 4.25
N THR A 392 -3.79 9.18 3.32
CA THR A 392 -4.63 8.92 2.13
C THR A 392 -3.80 8.65 0.88
N MET A 393 -2.49 8.84 0.94
CA MET A 393 -1.57 8.68 -0.18
C MET A 393 -0.36 7.82 0.18
N ASN A 394 0.20 7.17 -0.83
CA ASN A 394 1.45 6.42 -0.71
C ASN A 394 2.63 7.40 -0.76
N SER A 395 3.28 7.62 0.39
CA SER A 395 4.46 8.49 0.47
C SER A 395 5.75 7.68 0.45
N TRP A 396 5.87 6.69 1.34
CA TRP A 396 7.00 5.78 1.40
C TRP A 396 6.55 4.37 1.83
N PRO A 397 5.95 3.59 0.91
CA PRO A 397 5.36 2.29 1.24
C PRO A 397 6.34 1.27 1.81
N SER A 398 7.62 1.32 1.42
CA SER A 398 8.63 0.36 1.89
C SER A 398 8.99 0.50 3.37
N VAL A 399 8.77 1.67 3.98
CA VAL A 399 8.90 1.90 5.43
C VAL A 399 7.54 1.99 6.14
N GLY A 400 6.45 1.81 5.39
CA GLY A 400 5.09 1.76 5.90
C GLY A 400 4.29 3.07 5.95
N LEU A 401 4.79 4.12 5.29
CA LEU A 401 4.03 5.35 5.06
C LEU A 401 3.19 5.24 3.79
N CYS A 402 2.10 4.50 3.88
CA CYS A 402 1.20 4.18 2.77
C CYS A 402 -0.23 4.67 3.03
N ASN A 403 -1.05 4.75 1.98
CA ASN A 403 -2.48 5.00 2.13
C ASN A 403 -3.10 3.93 3.04
N GLY A 404 -3.78 4.36 4.11
CA GLY A 404 -4.37 3.53 5.14
C GLY A 404 -3.51 3.35 6.41
N ALA A 405 -2.26 3.81 6.41
CA ALA A 405 -1.43 3.84 7.61
C ALA A 405 -1.99 4.85 8.62
N THR A 406 -2.08 4.45 9.88
CA THR A 406 -2.66 5.26 10.96
C THR A 406 -1.61 5.73 11.95
N GLY A 407 -1.75 6.94 12.47
CA GLY A 407 -0.87 7.53 13.48
C GLY A 407 -1.61 8.52 14.37
N THR A 408 -0.87 9.29 15.16
CA THR A 408 -1.38 10.34 16.06
C THR A 408 -0.50 11.57 15.99
#